data_AF-A0A537JNU1-F1
#
_entry.id   AF-A0A537JNU1-F1
#
_cell.length_a   1.000
_cell.length_b   1.000
_cell.length_c   1.000
_cell.angle_alpha   90.00
_cell.angle_beta   90.00
_cell.angle_gamma   90.00
#
_symmetry.space_group_name_H-M   'P 1'
#
loop_
_entity.id
_entity.type
_entity.pdbx_description
1 polymer ?
#
loop_
_entity_poly.entity_id
_entity_poly.type
_entity_poly.pdbx_seq_one_letter_code
_entity_poly.pdbx_strand_id
1 'polypeptide(L)'
;MFLAAIAGAELFGIISLMIVNAAAFIIITDFGTGASLVWHGAGNEMQRERILYFAAASGLLQLLLFILADVVAIKLSGRTLLARQPFNTRYASLEMLYFTGLIVIEKYTSLLYAYGKATLANKVLSIVTACFLFGFLLMYLKIAVGINAFTLYCSMVFVSGFVQAIVFHITVSTEFMKPANKEVKSLLSFSGIVFITNIIQFFAYRLDFWLVDHFYADIQLGIYAQANRFAQLVWVIPTIIASLLAPALRNTAETLEDKTLLAVSRSLNLINVFILICIVAAAWSCYYWFFPPEYSQGMPALLIMLPGYFFFATTTLLAAWFSAKRFLRVNLLGSTICFLLIAVADLVLIPIYSIRGAAIANTLAYSATTLYFVLQFRKHTSVTFRDIFLWKKNEISSIKTLFR
;
A
#
# COMPACT_ATOMS: atom_id res chain seq x y z
N MET A 1 0.62 4.65 15.14
CA MET A 1 0.36 5.63 16.22
C MET A 1 1.47 5.60 17.24
N PHE A 2 1.65 4.55 18.07
CA PHE A 2 2.72 4.52 19.08
C PHE A 2 4.12 4.87 18.55
N LEU A 3 4.52 4.29 17.40
CA LEU A 3 5.81 4.59 16.78
C LEU A 3 6.00 6.10 16.52
N ALA A 4 5.01 6.78 15.93
CA ALA A 4 5.07 8.22 15.66
C ALA A 4 5.11 9.05 16.95
N ALA A 5 4.36 8.63 17.97
CA ALA A 5 4.33 9.30 19.27
C ALA A 5 5.67 9.23 20.02
N ILE A 6 6.36 8.08 19.94
CA ILE A 6 7.63 7.87 20.63
C ILE A 6 8.82 8.40 19.83
N ALA A 7 8.79 8.25 18.50
CA ALA A 7 9.89 8.66 17.64
C ALA A 7 9.98 10.18 17.46
N GLY A 8 8.88 10.92 17.63
CA GLY A 8 8.80 12.32 17.20
C GLY A 8 8.69 12.45 15.68
N ALA A 9 8.43 13.65 15.17
CA ALA A 9 8.22 13.88 13.74
C ALA A 9 9.46 13.61 12.91
N GLU A 10 10.64 14.02 13.38
CA GLU A 10 11.90 13.84 12.64
C GLU A 10 12.20 12.36 12.37
N LEU A 11 12.33 11.54 13.42
CA LEU A 11 12.66 10.12 13.26
C LEU A 11 11.52 9.36 12.57
N PHE A 12 10.27 9.77 12.76
CA PHE A 12 9.15 9.18 12.02
C PHE A 12 9.18 9.54 10.53
N GLY A 13 9.69 10.73 10.17
CA GLY A 13 10.00 11.12 8.80
C GLY A 13 11.04 10.21 8.17
N ILE A 14 12.17 10.01 8.87
CA ILE A 14 13.24 9.09 8.46
C ILE A 14 12.69 7.66 8.24
N ILE A 15 11.87 7.16 9.18
CA ILE A 15 11.20 5.85 9.06
C ILE A 15 10.28 5.82 7.86
N SER A 16 9.49 6.88 7.65
CA SER A 16 8.54 6.96 6.54
C SER A 16 9.25 6.96 5.19
N LEU A 17 10.37 7.68 5.09
CA LEU A 17 11.23 7.67 3.91
C LEU A 17 11.85 6.30 3.66
N MET A 18 12.36 5.65 4.71
CA MET A 18 12.89 4.28 4.65
C MET A 18 11.84 3.28 4.14
N ILE A 19 10.59 3.36 4.65
CA ILE A 19 9.48 2.52 4.19
C ILE A 19 9.20 2.74 2.71
N VAL A 20 9.14 4.00 2.26
CA VAL A 20 8.85 4.34 0.86
C VAL A 20 9.98 3.89 -0.06
N ASN A 21 11.24 4.16 0.29
CA ASN A 21 12.40 3.74 -0.48
C ASN A 21 12.50 2.21 -0.56
N ALA A 22 12.27 1.50 0.54
CA ALA A 22 12.30 0.05 0.54
C ALA A 22 11.18 -0.54 -0.31
N ALA A 23 9.97 0.01 -0.22
CA ALA A 23 8.84 -0.44 -1.04
C ALA A 23 9.09 -0.18 -2.53
N ALA A 24 9.66 0.97 -2.89
CA ALA A 24 10.06 1.26 -4.27
C ALA A 24 11.09 0.24 -4.78
N PHE A 25 12.11 -0.03 -3.98
CA PHE A 25 13.17 -0.96 -4.33
C PHE A 25 12.66 -2.40 -4.46
N ILE A 26 11.77 -2.84 -3.56
CA ILE A 26 11.09 -4.15 -3.66
C ILE A 26 10.29 -4.24 -4.95
N ILE A 27 9.44 -3.26 -5.25
CA ILE A 27 8.61 -3.32 -6.46
C ILE A 27 9.49 -3.42 -7.72
N ILE A 28 10.59 -2.65 -7.77
CA ILE A 28 11.52 -2.65 -8.90
C ILE A 28 12.28 -3.98 -9.00
N THR A 29 12.75 -4.53 -7.89
CA THR A 29 13.60 -5.73 -7.88
C THR A 29 12.83 -7.04 -7.80
N ASP A 30 11.54 -7.02 -7.44
CA ASP A 30 10.65 -8.17 -7.49
C ASP A 30 10.37 -8.59 -8.93
N PHE A 31 10.40 -7.66 -9.90
CA PHE A 31 10.07 -7.94 -11.30
C PHE A 31 8.73 -8.70 -11.45
N GLY A 32 7.80 -8.53 -10.51
CA GLY A 32 6.50 -9.22 -10.45
C GLY A 32 6.55 -10.70 -10.02
N THR A 33 7.70 -11.19 -9.52
CA THR A 33 7.87 -12.58 -9.11
C THR A 33 6.89 -12.99 -8.00
N GLY A 34 6.55 -12.09 -7.07
CA GLY A 34 5.55 -12.35 -6.03
C GLY A 34 4.18 -12.72 -6.58
N ALA A 35 3.67 -11.94 -7.54
CA ALA A 35 2.38 -12.21 -8.20
C ALA A 35 2.42 -13.51 -9.01
N SER A 36 3.55 -13.77 -9.67
CA SER A 36 3.78 -14.99 -10.45
C SER A 36 3.80 -16.25 -9.57
N LEU A 37 4.39 -16.18 -8.37
CA LEU A 37 4.42 -17.28 -7.41
C LEU A 37 3.00 -17.69 -6.98
N VAL A 38 2.15 -16.70 -6.68
CA VAL A 38 0.76 -16.95 -6.26
C VAL A 38 -0.06 -17.53 -7.41
N TRP A 39 0.03 -16.93 -8.62
CA TRP A 39 -0.75 -17.35 -9.77
C TRP A 39 -0.45 -18.79 -10.21
N HIS A 40 0.82 -19.11 -10.46
CA HIS A 40 1.20 -20.43 -10.95
C HIS A 40 1.20 -21.51 -9.86
N GLY A 41 1.45 -21.12 -8.60
CA GLY A 41 1.37 -22.04 -7.48
C GLY A 41 -0.06 -22.45 -7.12
N ALA A 42 -1.01 -21.50 -7.17
CA ALA A 42 -2.43 -21.80 -6.96
C ALA A 42 -3.07 -22.52 -8.16
N GLY A 43 -2.55 -22.31 -9.38
CA GLY A 43 -3.05 -22.91 -10.61
C GLY A 43 -2.62 -24.36 -10.89
N ASN A 44 -1.78 -24.98 -10.04
CA ASN A 44 -1.15 -26.30 -10.26
C ASN A 44 -0.35 -26.42 -11.59
N GLU A 45 0.00 -25.31 -12.24
CA GLU A 45 0.74 -25.31 -13.51
C GLU A 45 2.24 -25.61 -13.32
N MET A 46 2.76 -25.44 -12.10
CA MET A 46 4.10 -25.84 -11.70
C MET A 46 4.07 -26.81 -10.53
N GLN A 47 4.95 -27.81 -10.59
CA GLN A 47 5.30 -28.66 -9.45
C GLN A 47 5.69 -27.76 -8.26
N ARG A 48 5.00 -27.96 -7.13
CA ARG A 48 5.10 -27.15 -5.91
C ARG A 48 6.54 -27.08 -5.39
N GLU A 49 7.31 -28.12 -5.66
CA GLU A 49 8.72 -28.30 -5.32
C GLU A 49 9.66 -27.30 -6.03
N ARG A 50 9.26 -26.75 -7.18
CA ARG A 50 10.09 -25.82 -7.97
C ARG A 50 9.88 -24.35 -7.62
N ILE A 51 8.78 -24.05 -6.96
CA ILE A 51 8.34 -22.70 -6.61
C ILE A 51 9.21 -22.13 -5.48
N LEU A 52 9.62 -22.96 -4.52
CA LEU A 52 10.51 -22.57 -3.43
C LEU A 52 11.89 -22.14 -3.94
N TYR A 53 12.47 -22.89 -4.89
CA TYR A 53 13.75 -22.53 -5.51
C TYR A 53 13.68 -21.15 -6.17
N PHE A 54 12.62 -20.91 -6.96
CA PHE A 54 12.43 -19.64 -7.64
C PHE A 54 12.25 -18.48 -6.65
N ALA A 55 11.49 -18.67 -5.57
CA ALA A 55 11.33 -17.68 -4.51
C ALA A 55 12.67 -17.37 -3.79
N ALA A 56 13.47 -18.40 -3.49
CA ALA A 56 14.78 -18.23 -2.87
C ALA A 56 15.79 -17.53 -3.81
N ALA A 57 15.85 -17.95 -5.09
CA ALA A 57 16.76 -17.36 -6.07
C ALA A 57 16.41 -15.89 -6.36
N SER A 58 15.12 -15.57 -6.53
CA SER A 58 14.66 -14.18 -6.71
C SER A 58 14.90 -13.34 -5.46
N GLY A 59 14.65 -13.87 -4.25
CA GLY A 59 14.94 -13.17 -2.99
C GLY A 59 16.44 -12.90 -2.78
N LEU A 60 17.31 -13.85 -3.10
CA LEU A 60 18.76 -13.65 -3.06
C LEU A 60 19.22 -12.60 -4.07
N LEU A 61 18.66 -12.61 -5.28
CA LEU A 61 18.95 -11.59 -6.30
C LEU A 61 18.53 -10.19 -5.81
N GLN A 62 17.33 -10.05 -5.25
CA GLN A 62 16.87 -8.78 -4.67
C GLN A 62 17.81 -8.27 -3.57
N LEU A 63 18.25 -9.15 -2.67
CA LEU A 63 19.17 -8.78 -1.59
C LEU A 63 20.53 -8.34 -2.14
N LEU A 64 21.07 -9.04 -3.14
CA LEU A 64 22.32 -8.66 -3.80
C LEU A 64 22.21 -7.31 -4.52
N LEU A 65 21.10 -7.08 -5.23
CA LEU A 65 20.83 -5.79 -5.87
C LEU A 65 20.73 -4.66 -4.84
N PHE A 66 20.10 -4.92 -3.69
CA PHE A 66 20.02 -3.95 -2.60
C PHE A 66 21.39 -3.64 -2.01
N ILE A 67 22.19 -4.65 -1.68
CA ILE A 67 23.57 -4.46 -1.17
C ILE A 67 24.38 -3.61 -2.15
N LEU A 68 24.32 -3.95 -3.45
CA LEU A 68 25.03 -3.21 -4.49
C LEU A 68 24.54 -1.76 -4.59
N ALA A 69 23.23 -1.53 -4.59
CA ALA A 69 22.65 -0.20 -4.65
C ALA A 69 22.98 0.64 -3.41
N ASP A 70 22.96 0.05 -2.22
CA ASP A 70 23.29 0.73 -0.97
C ASP A 70 24.78 1.11 -0.90
N VAL A 71 25.68 0.21 -1.31
CA VAL A 71 27.11 0.52 -1.43
C VAL A 71 27.36 1.65 -2.44
N VAL A 72 26.66 1.65 -3.57
CA VAL A 72 26.75 2.74 -4.57
C VAL A 72 26.22 4.04 -4.00
N ALA A 73 25.07 4.03 -3.31
CA ALA A 73 24.48 5.21 -2.68
C ALA A 73 25.41 5.82 -1.62
N ILE A 74 26.00 4.98 -0.76
CA ILE A 74 26.97 5.40 0.26
C ILE A 74 28.20 6.02 -0.39
N LYS A 75 28.75 5.41 -1.46
CA LYS A 75 29.94 5.95 -2.15
C LYS A 75 29.68 7.26 -2.88
N LEU A 76 28.50 7.43 -3.49
CA LEU A 76 28.19 8.63 -4.27
C LEU A 76 27.71 9.80 -3.40
N SER A 77 26.94 9.53 -2.35
CA SER A 77 26.26 10.56 -1.56
C SER A 77 26.72 10.67 -0.11
N GLY A 78 27.50 9.69 0.38
CA GLY A 78 27.85 9.58 1.80
C GLY A 78 26.68 9.18 2.71
N ARG A 79 25.53 8.81 2.13
CA ARG A 79 24.28 8.50 2.85
C ARG A 79 23.79 7.10 2.51
N THR A 80 23.07 6.48 3.44
CA THR A 80 22.41 5.18 3.22
C THR A 80 21.28 5.30 2.21
N LEU A 81 20.97 4.21 1.51
CA LEU A 81 19.97 4.22 0.43
C LEU A 81 18.55 4.44 0.95
N LEU A 82 18.15 3.77 2.02
CA LEU A 82 16.75 3.78 2.44
C LEU A 82 16.41 4.96 3.35
N ALA A 83 17.17 5.17 4.43
CA ALA A 83 16.87 6.26 5.37
C ALA A 83 17.47 7.62 4.94
N ARG A 84 18.35 7.65 3.92
CA ARG A 84 19.10 8.84 3.46
C ARG A 84 19.89 9.54 4.57
N GLN A 85 20.25 8.81 5.62
CA GLN A 85 21.03 9.33 6.74
C GLN A 85 22.54 9.23 6.43
N PRO A 86 23.38 10.13 6.96
CA PRO A 86 24.82 10.02 6.84
C PRO A 86 25.31 8.63 7.26
N PHE A 87 26.27 8.08 6.53
CA PHE A 87 26.73 6.72 6.76
C PHE A 87 27.15 6.50 8.22
N ASN A 88 26.46 5.57 8.86
CA ASN A 88 26.76 5.08 10.19
C ASN A 88 26.50 3.58 10.19
N THR A 89 27.43 2.80 10.72
CA THR A 89 27.33 1.33 10.80
C THR A 89 26.01 0.87 11.43
N ARG A 90 25.45 1.66 12.36
CA ARG A 90 24.15 1.38 12.97
C ARG A 90 22.99 1.55 11.99
N TYR A 91 22.94 2.63 11.21
CA TYR A 91 21.87 2.83 10.22
C TYR A 91 21.96 1.81 9.10
N ALA A 92 23.16 1.58 8.54
CA ALA A 92 23.37 0.60 7.48
C ALA A 92 22.98 -0.83 7.90
N SER A 93 23.35 -1.25 9.12
CA SER A 93 22.98 -2.58 9.63
C SER A 93 21.48 -2.72 9.90
N LEU A 94 20.82 -1.68 10.41
CA LEU A 94 19.37 -1.69 10.63
C LEU A 94 18.56 -1.66 9.33
N GLU A 95 19.04 -0.94 8.32
CA GLU A 95 18.44 -0.96 6.96
C GLU A 95 18.59 -2.33 6.31
N MET A 96 19.76 -2.95 6.41
CA MET A 96 19.98 -4.33 5.93
C MET A 96 19.03 -5.32 6.60
N LEU A 97 18.92 -5.23 7.92
CA LEU A 97 18.04 -6.09 8.71
C LEU A 97 16.56 -5.88 8.33
N TYR A 98 16.14 -4.63 8.19
CA TYR A 98 14.79 -4.27 7.76
C TYR A 98 14.47 -4.80 6.36
N PHE A 99 15.35 -4.52 5.38
CA PHE A 99 15.13 -4.90 3.99
C PHE A 99 15.15 -6.42 3.79
N THR A 100 16.05 -7.12 4.47
CA THR A 100 16.06 -8.60 4.52
C THR A 100 14.74 -9.12 5.08
N GLY A 101 14.26 -8.53 6.18
CA GLY A 101 12.96 -8.84 6.75
C GLY A 101 11.82 -8.71 5.74
N LEU A 102 11.78 -7.60 4.99
CA LEU A 102 10.75 -7.36 3.98
C LEU A 102 10.76 -8.39 2.86
N ILE A 103 11.92 -8.72 2.28
CA ILE A 103 12.05 -9.76 1.24
C ILE A 103 11.51 -11.08 1.77
N VAL A 104 11.91 -11.47 2.98
CA VAL A 104 11.47 -12.74 3.58
C VAL A 104 9.96 -12.73 3.81
N ILE A 105 9.37 -11.64 4.31
CA ILE A 105 7.91 -11.50 4.43
C ILE A 105 7.24 -11.68 3.06
N GLU A 106 7.70 -10.97 2.04
CA GLU A 106 7.13 -10.98 0.69
C GLU A 106 7.12 -12.39 0.10
N LYS A 107 8.29 -13.05 0.06
CA LYS A 107 8.44 -14.37 -0.56
C LYS A 107 7.68 -15.45 0.19
N TYR A 108 7.80 -15.52 1.51
CA TYR A 108 7.13 -16.57 2.29
C TYR A 108 5.62 -16.36 2.42
N THR A 109 5.14 -15.12 2.39
CA THR A 109 3.69 -14.85 2.27
C THR A 109 3.17 -15.32 0.91
N SER A 110 3.88 -14.99 -0.17
CA SER A 110 3.53 -15.44 -1.53
C SER A 110 3.53 -16.96 -1.65
N LEU A 111 4.52 -17.63 -1.05
CA LEU A 111 4.58 -19.09 -0.99
C LEU A 111 3.41 -19.69 -0.18
N LEU A 112 3.13 -19.19 1.03
CA LEU A 112 1.98 -19.67 1.81
C LEU A 112 0.66 -19.47 1.06
N TYR A 113 0.52 -18.36 0.31
CA TYR A 113 -0.65 -18.10 -0.51
C TYR A 113 -0.75 -19.09 -1.67
N ALA A 114 0.35 -19.37 -2.36
CA ALA A 114 0.45 -20.38 -3.42
C ALA A 114 0.03 -21.78 -2.93
N TYR A 115 0.32 -22.13 -1.68
CA TYR A 115 -0.10 -23.39 -1.07
C TYR A 115 -1.51 -23.34 -0.41
N GLY A 116 -2.28 -22.27 -0.64
CA GLY A 116 -3.65 -22.13 -0.11
C GLY A 116 -3.73 -21.81 1.39
N LYS A 117 -2.61 -21.43 2.03
CA LYS A 117 -2.49 -21.13 3.47
C LYS A 117 -2.49 -19.62 3.78
N ALA A 118 -3.25 -18.82 3.02
CA ALA A 118 -3.28 -17.37 3.19
C ALA A 118 -3.73 -16.92 4.59
N THR A 119 -4.67 -17.64 5.22
CA THR A 119 -5.13 -17.35 6.58
C THR A 119 -4.03 -17.57 7.62
N LEU A 120 -3.19 -18.60 7.45
CA LEU A 120 -2.05 -18.86 8.33
C LEU A 120 -1.02 -17.73 8.21
N ALA A 121 -0.65 -17.38 6.97
CA ALA A 121 0.28 -16.29 6.69
C ALA A 121 -0.12 -14.96 7.35
N ASN A 122 -1.40 -14.59 7.22
CA ASN A 122 -1.91 -13.34 7.78
C ASN A 122 -2.02 -13.39 9.32
N LYS A 123 -2.37 -14.56 9.90
CA LYS A 123 -2.40 -14.76 11.36
C LYS A 123 -1.01 -14.60 11.97
N VAL A 124 0.01 -15.23 11.40
CA VAL A 124 1.39 -15.13 11.88
C VAL A 124 1.86 -13.68 11.90
N LEU A 125 1.70 -12.97 10.78
CA LEU A 125 2.09 -11.56 10.69
C LEU A 125 1.34 -10.68 11.71
N SER A 126 0.04 -10.94 11.90
CA SER A 126 -0.79 -10.20 12.87
C SER A 126 -0.34 -10.44 14.32
N ILE A 127 -0.02 -11.68 14.68
CA ILE A 127 0.46 -12.04 16.03
C ILE A 127 1.79 -11.37 16.31
N VAL A 128 2.77 -11.49 15.40
CA VAL A 128 4.08 -10.85 15.58
C VAL A 128 3.92 -9.34 15.70
N THR A 129 3.11 -8.73 14.83
CA THR A 129 2.83 -7.29 14.88
C THR A 129 2.18 -6.89 16.21
N ALA A 130 1.24 -7.67 16.73
CA ALA A 130 0.61 -7.42 18.04
C ALA A 130 1.61 -7.49 19.20
N CYS A 131 2.54 -8.45 19.19
CA CYS A 131 3.60 -8.55 20.19
C CYS A 131 4.52 -7.32 20.17
N PHE A 132 4.94 -6.85 19.00
CA PHE A 132 5.76 -5.64 18.89
C PHE A 132 4.98 -4.36 19.21
N LEU A 133 3.68 -4.30 18.88
CA LEU A 133 2.80 -3.21 19.30
C LEU A 133 2.75 -3.08 20.83
N PHE A 134 2.74 -4.19 21.55
CA PHE A 134 2.85 -4.18 23.01
C PHE A 134 4.20 -3.60 23.46
N GLY A 135 5.30 -3.95 22.79
CA GLY A 135 6.61 -3.33 23.03
C GLY A 135 6.60 -1.81 22.83
N PHE A 136 6.01 -1.33 21.73
CA PHE A 136 5.83 0.11 21.50
C PHE A 136 4.92 0.76 22.55
N LEU A 137 3.88 0.07 23.04
CA LEU A 137 3.05 0.57 24.13
C LEU A 137 3.86 0.74 25.43
N LEU A 138 4.70 -0.24 25.79
CA LEU A 138 5.56 -0.15 26.99
C LEU A 138 6.57 0.99 26.88
N MET A 139 7.12 1.23 25.69
CA MET A 139 7.99 2.39 25.43
C MET A 139 7.22 3.72 25.57
N TYR A 140 5.99 3.78 25.07
CA TYR A 140 5.14 4.97 25.16
C TYR A 140 4.79 5.31 26.61
N LEU A 141 4.49 4.28 27.42
CA LEU A 141 4.25 4.41 28.86
C LEU A 141 5.52 4.67 29.68
N LYS A 142 6.69 4.82 29.03
CA LYS A 142 8.01 5.01 29.66
C LYS A 142 8.41 3.88 30.63
N ILE A 143 7.85 2.68 30.46
CA ILE A 143 8.20 1.47 31.22
C ILE A 143 9.46 0.84 30.63
N ALA A 144 9.55 0.78 29.30
CA ALA A 144 10.72 0.29 28.58
C ALA A 144 11.56 1.47 28.06
N VAL A 145 12.60 1.84 28.80
CA VAL A 145 13.51 2.96 28.46
C VAL A 145 14.83 2.43 27.91
N GLY A 146 15.44 3.16 26.96
CA GLY A 146 16.76 2.84 26.41
C GLY A 146 16.76 2.09 25.07
N ILE A 147 15.60 1.58 24.63
CA ILE A 147 15.45 1.00 23.29
C ILE A 147 15.12 2.12 22.30
N ASN A 148 15.85 2.18 21.18
CA ASN A 148 15.55 3.14 20.12
C ASN A 148 14.36 2.64 19.28
N ALA A 149 13.36 3.50 19.05
CA ALA A 149 12.14 3.15 18.32
C ALA A 149 12.41 2.69 16.87
N PHE A 150 13.42 3.25 16.21
CA PHE A 150 13.89 2.82 14.88
C PHE A 150 14.41 1.38 14.92
N THR A 151 15.25 1.06 15.90
CA THR A 151 15.77 -0.30 16.09
C THR A 151 14.64 -1.29 16.34
N LEU A 152 13.68 -0.97 17.21
CA LEU A 152 12.55 -1.86 17.48
C LEU A 152 11.68 -2.07 16.23
N TYR A 153 11.49 -1.02 15.42
CA TYR A 153 10.74 -1.12 14.16
C TYR A 153 11.43 -2.01 13.12
N CYS A 154 12.73 -1.85 12.90
CA CYS A 154 13.49 -2.72 11.99
C CYS A 154 13.47 -4.18 12.47
N SER A 155 13.66 -4.40 13.77
CA SER A 155 13.57 -5.73 14.39
C SER A 155 12.19 -6.36 14.23
N MET A 156 11.11 -5.58 14.37
CA MET A 156 9.74 -6.08 14.14
C MET A 156 9.61 -6.70 12.76
N VAL A 157 10.04 -5.98 11.72
CA VAL A 157 9.91 -6.42 10.33
C VAL A 157 10.78 -7.64 10.06
N PHE A 158 12.02 -7.66 10.56
CA PHE A 158 12.89 -8.83 10.43
C PHE A 158 12.32 -10.07 11.11
N VAL A 159 11.86 -9.94 12.37
CA VAL A 159 11.27 -11.04 13.12
C VAL A 159 9.98 -11.53 12.45
N SER A 160 9.15 -10.62 11.92
CA SER A 160 7.97 -11.02 11.13
C SER A 160 8.34 -11.89 9.94
N GLY A 161 9.37 -11.52 9.16
CA GLY A 161 9.85 -12.34 8.06
C GLY A 161 10.40 -13.69 8.53
N PHE A 162 11.26 -13.67 9.55
CA PHE A 162 11.89 -14.87 10.08
C PHE A 162 10.86 -15.89 10.62
N VAL A 163 9.88 -15.43 11.39
CA VAL A 163 8.79 -16.29 11.89
C VAL A 163 7.94 -16.82 10.74
N GLN A 164 7.67 -16.01 9.71
CA GLN A 164 6.95 -16.45 8.52
C GLN A 164 7.68 -17.60 7.81
N ALA A 165 9.00 -17.51 7.68
CA ALA A 165 9.85 -18.54 7.09
C ALA A 165 9.83 -19.84 7.92
N ILE A 166 9.95 -19.73 9.25
CA ILE A 166 9.85 -20.89 10.15
C ILE A 166 8.50 -21.59 10.00
N VAL A 167 7.40 -20.83 10.04
CA VAL A 167 6.05 -21.40 9.93
C VAL A 167 5.84 -22.07 8.57
N PHE A 168 6.39 -21.51 7.50
CA PHE A 168 6.35 -22.16 6.21
C PHE A 168 7.03 -23.53 6.24
N HIS A 169 8.29 -23.61 6.68
CA HIS A 169 9.07 -24.86 6.68
C HIS A 169 8.55 -25.91 7.66
N ILE A 170 7.88 -25.52 8.74
CA ILE A 170 7.23 -26.47 9.66
C ILE A 170 5.92 -27.02 9.07
N THR A 171 5.19 -26.21 8.31
CA THR A 171 3.83 -26.57 7.87
C THR A 171 3.77 -27.11 6.44
N VAL A 172 4.78 -26.85 5.63
CA VAL A 172 4.84 -27.24 4.23
C VAL A 172 6.08 -28.11 4.03
N SER A 173 5.87 -29.38 3.66
CA SER A 173 6.97 -30.21 3.16
C SER A 173 7.35 -29.72 1.76
N THR A 174 8.64 -29.47 1.56
CA THR A 174 9.17 -28.99 0.29
C THR A 174 10.40 -29.76 -0.10
N GLU A 175 10.49 -30.10 -1.40
CA GLU A 175 11.75 -30.51 -2.01
C GLU A 175 12.33 -29.31 -2.78
N PHE A 176 13.64 -29.16 -2.78
CA PHE A 176 14.31 -28.03 -3.43
C PHE A 176 14.70 -28.43 -4.86
N MET A 177 13.82 -28.16 -5.83
CA MET A 177 14.06 -28.53 -7.24
C MET A 177 14.24 -27.30 -8.13
N LYS A 178 15.26 -27.32 -9.00
CA LYS A 178 15.50 -26.23 -9.95
C LYS A 178 14.42 -26.25 -11.06
N PRO A 179 13.76 -25.12 -11.37
CA PRO A 179 12.78 -25.03 -12.45
C PRO A 179 13.42 -25.13 -13.83
N ALA A 180 12.65 -25.56 -14.84
CA ALA A 180 13.11 -25.62 -16.23
C ALA A 180 13.08 -24.22 -16.89
N ASN A 181 13.98 -23.96 -17.84
CA ASN A 181 14.11 -22.64 -18.49
C ASN A 181 12.81 -22.15 -19.18
N LYS A 182 11.97 -23.06 -19.70
CA LYS A 182 10.67 -22.71 -20.30
C LYS A 182 9.67 -22.17 -19.27
N GLU A 183 9.69 -22.72 -18.05
CA GLU A 183 8.84 -22.31 -16.94
C GLU A 183 9.23 -20.90 -16.47
N VAL A 184 10.54 -20.63 -16.32
CA VAL A 184 11.07 -19.29 -15.98
C VAL A 184 10.64 -18.23 -16.99
N LYS A 185 10.68 -18.55 -18.29
CA LYS A 185 10.24 -17.62 -19.34
C LYS A 185 8.74 -17.31 -19.26
N SER A 186 7.91 -18.30 -18.93
CA SER A 186 6.47 -18.12 -18.72
C SER A 186 6.20 -17.20 -17.53
N LEU A 187 6.84 -17.46 -16.39
CA LEU A 187 6.75 -16.65 -15.16
C LEU A 187 7.09 -15.18 -15.43
N LEU A 188 8.17 -14.92 -16.18
CA LEU A 188 8.61 -13.56 -16.50
C LEU A 188 7.68 -12.84 -17.49
N SER A 189 7.05 -13.56 -18.43
CA SER A 189 6.17 -12.96 -19.43
C SER A 189 4.84 -12.42 -18.87
N PHE A 190 4.30 -13.09 -17.85
CA PHE A 190 3.11 -12.63 -17.12
C PHE A 190 3.43 -11.42 -16.21
N SER A 191 4.65 -11.37 -15.69
CA SER A 191 5.06 -10.41 -14.68
C SER A 191 5.25 -8.98 -15.22
N GLY A 192 5.59 -8.80 -16.51
CA GLY A 192 5.93 -7.49 -17.08
C GLY A 192 4.81 -6.44 -17.07
N ILE A 193 3.57 -6.83 -17.41
CA ILE A 193 2.43 -5.88 -17.45
C ILE A 193 1.99 -5.50 -16.03
N VAL A 194 1.96 -6.48 -15.12
CA VAL A 194 1.63 -6.25 -13.70
C VAL A 194 2.67 -5.36 -13.04
N PHE A 195 3.96 -5.60 -13.33
CA PHE A 195 5.08 -4.79 -12.87
C PHE A 195 4.93 -3.31 -13.25
N ILE A 196 4.72 -3.01 -14.53
CA ILE A 196 4.57 -1.61 -15.00
C ILE A 196 3.38 -0.93 -14.33
N THR A 197 2.25 -1.63 -14.19
CA THR A 197 1.03 -1.08 -13.57
C THR A 197 1.26 -0.79 -12.09
N ASN A 198 1.89 -1.70 -11.36
CA ASN A 198 2.20 -1.54 -9.94
C ASN A 198 3.20 -0.39 -9.70
N ILE A 199 4.19 -0.23 -10.58
CA ILE A 199 5.13 0.90 -10.53
C ILE A 199 4.38 2.22 -10.66
N ILE A 200 3.60 2.41 -11.74
CA ILE A 200 2.89 3.68 -11.97
C ILE A 200 2.00 4.02 -10.76
N GLN A 201 1.27 3.04 -10.24
CA GLN A 201 0.40 3.24 -9.10
C GLN A 201 1.19 3.54 -7.81
N PHE A 202 2.30 2.86 -7.58
CA PHE A 202 3.16 3.11 -6.43
C PHE A 202 3.69 4.55 -6.43
N PHE A 203 4.24 4.98 -7.56
CA PHE A 203 4.73 6.35 -7.72
C PHE A 203 3.60 7.37 -7.54
N ALA A 204 2.40 7.10 -8.07
CA ALA A 204 1.24 7.98 -7.85
C ALA A 204 0.89 8.16 -6.37
N TYR A 205 1.08 7.15 -5.53
CA TYR A 205 0.72 7.23 -4.11
C TYR A 205 1.84 7.68 -3.17
N ARG A 206 3.07 7.76 -3.67
CA ARG A 206 4.27 7.94 -2.83
C ARG A 206 5.24 9.02 -3.30
N LEU A 207 5.07 9.55 -4.50
CA LEU A 207 5.96 10.60 -5.04
C LEU A 207 6.02 11.83 -4.14
N ASP A 208 4.88 12.21 -3.56
CA ASP A 208 4.71 13.27 -2.57
C ASP A 208 5.66 13.13 -1.37
N PHE A 209 5.94 11.91 -0.89
CA PHE A 209 6.89 11.70 0.23
C PHE A 209 8.30 12.15 -0.14
N TRP A 210 8.79 11.82 -1.34
CA TRP A 210 10.13 12.22 -1.78
C TRP A 210 10.23 13.72 -2.04
N LEU A 211 9.17 14.34 -2.54
CA LEU A 211 9.15 15.77 -2.80
C LEU A 211 9.05 16.58 -1.49
N VAL A 212 8.23 16.14 -0.53
CA VAL A 212 8.20 16.75 0.81
C VAL A 212 9.56 16.62 1.51
N ASP A 213 10.19 15.43 1.46
CA ASP A 213 11.56 15.23 1.96
C ASP A 213 12.56 16.20 1.33
N HIS A 214 12.55 16.29 -0.01
CA HIS A 214 13.49 17.10 -0.75
C HIS A 214 13.40 18.60 -0.43
N PHE A 215 12.18 19.14 -0.33
CA PHE A 215 11.98 20.57 -0.11
C PHE A 215 11.94 20.99 1.37
N TYR A 216 11.53 20.10 2.28
CA TYR A 216 11.24 20.47 3.68
C TYR A 216 11.83 19.53 4.75
N ALA A 217 12.63 18.54 4.35
CA ALA A 217 13.34 17.60 5.24
C ALA A 217 12.43 16.71 6.12
N ASP A 218 13.07 15.92 6.97
CA ASP A 218 12.50 14.78 7.70
C ASP A 218 11.31 15.17 8.61
N ILE A 219 11.35 16.32 9.29
CA ILE A 219 10.29 16.72 10.24
C ILE A 219 8.94 16.92 9.52
N GLN A 220 8.94 17.69 8.42
CA GLN A 220 7.71 17.93 7.65
C GLN A 220 7.22 16.64 6.98
N LEU A 221 8.15 15.78 6.53
CA LEU A 221 7.79 14.45 6.03
C LEU A 221 7.10 13.60 7.10
N GLY A 222 7.59 13.60 8.34
CA GLY A 222 6.97 12.84 9.43
C GLY A 222 5.57 13.32 9.76
N ILE A 223 5.36 14.64 9.83
CA ILE A 223 4.04 15.26 10.05
C ILE A 223 3.10 14.88 8.91
N TYR A 224 3.55 15.01 7.66
CA TYR A 224 2.80 14.66 6.46
C TYR A 224 2.44 13.18 6.42
N ALA A 225 3.41 12.30 6.66
CA ALA A 225 3.23 10.86 6.65
C ALA A 225 2.18 10.43 7.68
N GLN A 226 2.18 11.05 8.87
CA GLN A 226 1.17 10.75 9.89
C GLN A 226 -0.22 11.24 9.48
N ALA A 227 -0.34 12.41 8.86
CA ALA A 227 -1.61 12.90 8.30
C ALA A 227 -2.13 11.99 7.18
N ASN A 228 -1.27 11.63 6.22
CA ASN A 228 -1.62 10.72 5.12
C ASN A 228 -2.08 9.34 5.64
N ARG A 229 -1.47 8.81 6.71
CA ARG A 229 -1.92 7.55 7.33
C ARG A 229 -3.36 7.60 7.84
N PHE A 230 -3.83 8.74 8.36
CA PHE A 230 -5.24 8.90 8.71
C PHE A 230 -6.12 8.96 7.47
N ALA A 231 -5.72 9.71 6.44
CA ALA A 231 -6.47 9.83 5.20
C ALA A 231 -6.65 8.47 4.49
N GLN A 232 -5.60 7.65 4.46
CA GLN A 232 -5.61 6.31 3.84
C GLN A 232 -6.63 5.35 4.46
N LEU A 233 -7.08 5.57 5.70
CA LEU A 233 -8.12 4.73 6.32
C LEU A 233 -9.44 4.77 5.54
N VAL A 234 -9.71 5.87 4.81
CA VAL A 234 -10.89 6.00 3.94
C VAL A 234 -10.92 4.92 2.84
N TRP A 235 -9.75 4.46 2.38
CA TRP A 235 -9.67 3.48 1.29
C TRP A 235 -9.87 2.02 1.70
N VAL A 236 -9.84 1.71 2.99
CA VAL A 236 -9.88 0.31 3.45
C VAL A 236 -11.18 -0.37 3.04
N ILE A 237 -12.33 0.22 3.37
CA ILE A 237 -13.65 -0.36 3.05
C ILE A 237 -13.91 -0.43 1.54
N PRO A 238 -13.69 0.65 0.76
CA PRO A 238 -13.82 0.60 -0.70
C PRO A 238 -13.03 -0.54 -1.35
N THR A 239 -11.81 -0.79 -0.87
CA THR A 239 -10.93 -1.84 -1.40
C THR A 239 -11.47 -3.23 -1.10
N ILE A 240 -11.98 -3.46 0.11
CA ILE A 240 -12.60 -4.74 0.50
C ILE A 240 -13.83 -5.00 -0.39
N ILE A 241 -14.72 -4.01 -0.52
CA ILE A 241 -15.93 -4.15 -1.36
C ILE A 241 -15.54 -4.40 -2.81
N ALA A 242 -14.59 -3.65 -3.36
CA ALA A 242 -14.09 -3.83 -4.73
C ALA A 242 -13.55 -5.25 -4.97
N SER A 243 -12.84 -5.85 -4.02
CA SER A 243 -12.32 -7.22 -4.13
C SER A 243 -13.42 -8.29 -4.17
N LEU A 244 -14.56 -8.04 -3.52
CA LEU A 244 -15.73 -8.94 -3.54
C LEU A 244 -16.59 -8.71 -4.79
N LEU A 245 -16.68 -7.45 -5.23
CA LEU A 245 -17.46 -7.05 -6.38
C LEU A 245 -16.86 -7.53 -7.70
N ALA A 246 -15.54 -7.45 -7.86
CA ALA A 246 -14.85 -7.84 -9.09
C ALA A 246 -15.12 -9.28 -9.58
N PRO A 247 -15.14 -10.33 -8.73
CA PRO A 247 -15.52 -11.68 -9.16
C PRO A 247 -17.04 -11.84 -9.36
N ALA A 248 -17.88 -11.18 -8.55
CA ALA A 248 -19.34 -11.26 -8.67
C ALA A 248 -19.84 -10.71 -10.02
N LEU A 249 -19.24 -9.61 -10.49
CA LEU A 249 -19.56 -8.96 -11.77
C LEU A 249 -19.04 -9.70 -13.03
N ARG A 250 -18.34 -10.83 -12.88
CA ARG A 250 -17.91 -11.63 -14.05
C ARG A 250 -18.95 -12.69 -14.44
N ASN A 251 -19.85 -13.04 -13.51
CA ASN A 251 -20.69 -14.23 -13.62
C ASN A 251 -22.19 -13.90 -13.74
N THR A 252 -22.58 -12.62 -13.88
CA THR A 252 -24.00 -12.21 -13.84
C THR A 252 -24.42 -11.54 -15.18
N ALA A 253 -25.72 -11.41 -15.43
CA ALA A 253 -26.24 -10.72 -16.61
C ALA A 253 -26.05 -9.19 -16.51
N GLU A 254 -25.67 -8.54 -17.61
CA GLU A 254 -25.20 -7.14 -17.66
C GLU A 254 -26.11 -6.10 -16.99
N THR A 255 -27.44 -6.25 -17.09
CA THR A 255 -28.39 -5.25 -16.56
C THR A 255 -28.61 -5.33 -15.05
N LEU A 256 -28.37 -6.49 -14.42
CA LEU A 256 -28.45 -6.68 -12.97
C LEU A 256 -27.18 -6.18 -12.26
N GLU A 257 -26.07 -6.15 -12.99
CA GLU A 257 -24.73 -5.78 -12.52
C GLU A 257 -24.58 -4.27 -12.30
N ASP A 258 -25.09 -3.44 -13.23
CA ASP A 258 -24.95 -1.99 -13.13
C ASP A 258 -25.81 -1.40 -12.00
N LYS A 259 -27.03 -1.92 -11.79
CA LYS A 259 -27.89 -1.49 -10.69
C LYS A 259 -27.28 -1.83 -9.34
N THR A 260 -26.66 -3.01 -9.24
CA THR A 260 -25.93 -3.44 -8.06
C THR A 260 -24.76 -2.50 -7.75
N LEU A 261 -23.91 -2.22 -8.74
CA LEU A 261 -22.77 -1.32 -8.57
C LEU A 261 -23.21 0.05 -8.04
N LEU A 262 -24.31 0.61 -8.57
CA LEU A 262 -24.82 1.91 -8.13
C LEU A 262 -25.34 1.89 -6.70
N ALA A 263 -26.11 0.86 -6.33
CA ALA A 263 -26.60 0.71 -4.96
C ALA A 263 -25.43 0.57 -3.96
N VAL A 264 -24.41 -0.21 -4.31
CA VAL A 264 -23.19 -0.37 -3.52
C VAL A 264 -22.42 0.95 -3.43
N SER A 265 -22.25 1.66 -4.54
CA SER A 265 -21.53 2.95 -4.58
C SER A 265 -22.21 4.01 -3.72
N ARG A 266 -23.54 4.13 -3.77
CA ARG A 266 -24.30 5.08 -2.93
C ARG A 266 -24.19 4.75 -1.46
N SER A 267 -24.32 3.46 -1.14
CA SER A 267 -24.20 2.98 0.24
C SER A 267 -22.81 3.25 0.79
N LEU A 268 -21.78 2.97 -0.01
CA LEU A 268 -20.40 3.27 0.32
C LEU A 268 -20.17 4.77 0.51
N ASN A 269 -20.74 5.63 -0.33
CA ASN A 269 -20.58 7.07 -0.19
C ASN A 269 -21.19 7.59 1.13
N LEU A 270 -22.35 7.10 1.56
CA LEU A 270 -22.90 7.46 2.87
C LEU A 270 -22.03 6.95 4.02
N ILE A 271 -21.60 5.70 3.95
CA ILE A 271 -20.70 5.09 4.94
C ILE A 271 -19.39 5.88 5.02
N ASN A 272 -18.86 6.32 3.88
CA ASN A 272 -17.64 7.12 3.83
C ASN A 272 -17.81 8.48 4.49
N VAL A 273 -18.96 9.15 4.35
CA VAL A 273 -19.21 10.41 5.10
C VAL A 273 -19.09 10.18 6.61
N PHE A 274 -19.66 9.10 7.12
CA PHE A 274 -19.52 8.74 8.53
C PHE A 274 -18.06 8.44 8.91
N ILE A 275 -17.35 7.67 8.07
CA ILE A 275 -15.93 7.35 8.27
C ILE A 275 -15.07 8.61 8.30
N LEU A 276 -15.31 9.58 7.42
CA LEU A 276 -14.59 10.86 7.41
C LEU A 276 -14.75 11.58 8.73
N ILE A 277 -15.97 11.65 9.27
CA ILE A 277 -16.25 12.28 10.58
C ILE A 277 -15.48 11.53 11.69
N CYS A 278 -15.52 10.20 11.69
CA CYS A 278 -14.78 9.39 12.66
C CYS A 278 -13.26 9.59 12.56
N ILE A 279 -12.71 9.68 11.34
CA ILE A 279 -11.29 9.93 11.10
C ILE A 279 -10.89 11.31 11.60
N VAL A 280 -11.67 12.35 11.32
CA VAL A 280 -11.40 13.71 11.81
C VAL A 280 -11.43 13.75 13.34
N ALA A 281 -12.43 13.14 13.97
CA ALA A 281 -12.54 13.08 15.43
C ALA A 281 -11.38 12.30 16.07
N ALA A 282 -11.01 11.16 15.48
CA ALA A 282 -9.88 10.34 15.94
C ALA A 282 -8.54 11.08 15.75
N ALA A 283 -8.31 11.69 14.59
CA ALA A 283 -7.10 12.45 14.30
C ALA A 283 -6.96 13.66 15.23
N TRP A 284 -8.04 14.41 15.44
CA TRP A 284 -8.08 15.48 16.43
C TRP A 284 -7.67 14.96 17.82
N SER A 285 -8.32 13.90 18.29
CA SER A 285 -8.02 13.32 19.61
C SER A 285 -6.56 12.87 19.71
N CYS A 286 -6.01 12.23 18.67
CA CYS A 286 -4.62 11.80 18.66
C CYS A 286 -3.63 12.97 18.61
N TYR A 287 -3.86 14.01 17.79
CA TYR A 287 -2.94 15.14 17.67
C TYR A 287 -2.86 15.98 18.94
N TYR A 288 -3.96 16.12 19.68
CA TYR A 288 -3.97 16.93 20.91
C TYR A 288 -3.55 16.15 22.16
N TRP A 289 -3.83 14.83 22.23
CA TRP A 289 -3.62 14.06 23.47
C TRP A 289 -2.56 12.97 23.39
N PHE A 290 -2.22 12.50 22.19
CA PHE A 290 -1.39 11.29 22.02
C PHE A 290 -0.05 11.57 21.33
N PHE A 291 -0.01 12.53 20.40
CA PHE A 291 1.20 12.89 19.67
C PHE A 291 1.92 14.10 20.25
N PRO A 292 3.23 14.23 20.01
CA PRO A 292 3.95 15.48 20.27
C PRO A 292 3.29 16.69 19.57
N PRO A 293 3.35 17.91 20.16
CA PRO A 293 2.60 19.08 19.68
C PRO A 293 2.86 19.48 18.23
N GLU A 294 4.07 19.21 17.71
CA GLU A 294 4.47 19.47 16.32
C GLU A 294 3.58 18.79 15.28
N TYR A 295 3.00 17.63 15.60
CA TYR A 295 2.12 16.89 14.68
C TYR A 295 0.79 17.60 14.39
N SER A 296 0.38 18.56 15.23
CA SER A 296 -0.85 19.35 15.01
C SER A 296 -0.82 20.14 13.69
N GLN A 297 0.38 20.46 13.17
CA GLN A 297 0.56 21.08 11.85
C GLN A 297 0.06 20.20 10.70
N GLY A 298 -0.07 18.88 10.92
CA GLY A 298 -0.59 17.93 9.93
C GLY A 298 -2.12 17.95 9.80
N MET A 299 -2.85 18.52 10.77
CA MET A 299 -4.32 18.52 10.75
C MET A 299 -4.91 19.27 9.53
N PRO A 300 -4.41 20.47 9.15
CA PRO A 300 -4.84 21.13 7.91
C PRO A 300 -4.57 20.28 6.66
N ALA A 301 -3.41 19.62 6.57
CA ALA A 301 -3.09 18.75 5.44
C ALA A 301 -4.06 17.56 5.36
N LEU A 302 -4.36 16.91 6.49
CA LEU A 302 -5.38 15.86 6.56
C LEU A 302 -6.73 16.36 6.03
N LEU A 303 -7.25 17.46 6.57
CA LEU A 303 -8.55 18.01 6.16
C LEU A 303 -8.61 18.34 4.67
N ILE A 304 -7.51 18.82 4.09
CA ILE A 304 -7.41 19.10 2.65
C ILE A 304 -7.42 17.80 1.83
N MET A 305 -6.80 16.71 2.29
CA MET A 305 -6.77 15.42 1.60
C MET A 305 -8.12 14.72 1.57
N LEU A 306 -8.89 14.79 2.66
CA LEU A 306 -10.11 13.99 2.86
C LEU A 306 -11.13 14.07 1.70
N PRO A 307 -11.43 15.25 1.11
CA PRO A 307 -12.27 15.33 -0.08
C PRO A 307 -11.77 14.49 -1.26
N GLY A 308 -10.47 14.49 -1.53
CA GLY A 308 -9.87 13.66 -2.58
C GLY A 308 -10.05 12.18 -2.32
N TYR A 309 -9.75 11.74 -1.10
CA TYR A 309 -9.91 10.35 -0.67
C TYR A 309 -11.38 9.89 -0.76
N PHE A 310 -12.32 10.77 -0.41
CA PHE A 310 -13.75 10.51 -0.57
C PHE A 310 -14.15 10.23 -2.03
N PHE A 311 -13.72 11.08 -2.97
CA PHE A 311 -14.00 10.84 -4.39
C PHE A 311 -13.29 9.57 -4.89
N PHE A 312 -12.04 9.36 -4.49
CA PHE A 312 -11.27 8.21 -4.93
C PHE A 312 -11.85 6.88 -4.45
N ALA A 313 -12.54 6.85 -3.31
CA ALA A 313 -13.26 5.66 -2.86
C ALA A 313 -14.27 5.15 -3.92
N THR A 314 -14.94 6.06 -4.63
CA THR A 314 -15.82 5.70 -5.76
C THR A 314 -14.99 5.19 -6.94
N THR A 315 -13.83 5.80 -7.23
CA THR A 315 -12.90 5.32 -8.27
C THR A 315 -12.51 3.87 -8.05
N THR A 316 -12.26 3.44 -6.82
CA THR A 316 -11.90 2.05 -6.49
C THR A 316 -12.97 1.05 -6.94
N LEU A 317 -14.26 1.37 -6.75
CA LEU A 317 -15.36 0.53 -7.21
C LEU A 317 -15.50 0.53 -8.73
N LEU A 318 -15.39 1.69 -9.37
CA LEU A 318 -15.47 1.81 -10.83
C LEU A 318 -14.32 1.05 -11.50
N ALA A 319 -13.11 1.14 -10.97
CA ALA A 319 -11.95 0.41 -11.46
C ALA A 319 -12.14 -1.11 -11.34
N ALA A 320 -12.79 -1.60 -10.28
CA ALA A 320 -13.15 -3.01 -10.13
C ALA A 320 -14.17 -3.46 -11.20
N TRP A 321 -15.18 -2.64 -11.50
CA TRP A 321 -16.15 -2.92 -12.56
C TRP A 321 -15.48 -2.96 -13.94
N PHE A 322 -14.64 -1.97 -14.27
CA PHE A 322 -13.88 -1.98 -15.53
C PHE A 322 -12.95 -3.19 -15.64
N SER A 323 -12.34 -3.62 -14.53
CA SER A 323 -11.52 -4.82 -14.49
C SER A 323 -12.34 -6.09 -14.76
N ALA A 324 -13.52 -6.21 -14.14
CA ALA A 324 -14.43 -7.34 -14.34
C ALA A 324 -14.89 -7.45 -15.81
N LYS A 325 -15.16 -6.31 -16.45
CA LYS A 325 -15.53 -6.22 -17.87
C LYS A 325 -14.36 -6.24 -18.86
N ARG A 326 -13.13 -6.51 -18.39
CA ARG A 326 -11.89 -6.56 -19.19
C ARG A 326 -11.51 -5.25 -19.90
N PHE A 327 -12.02 -4.11 -19.43
CA PHE A 327 -11.64 -2.78 -19.93
C PHE A 327 -10.34 -2.25 -19.27
N LEU A 328 -9.27 -3.05 -19.32
CA LEU A 328 -8.00 -2.75 -18.65
C LEU A 328 -7.35 -1.45 -19.13
N ARG A 329 -7.59 -1.05 -20.40
CA ARG A 329 -7.09 0.22 -20.96
C ARG A 329 -7.65 1.44 -20.23
N VAL A 330 -8.91 1.38 -19.77
CA VAL A 330 -9.53 2.49 -19.02
C VAL A 330 -8.81 2.68 -17.70
N ASN A 331 -8.52 1.59 -16.99
CA ASN A 331 -7.80 1.61 -15.72
C ASN A 331 -6.36 2.10 -15.88
N LEU A 332 -5.65 1.61 -16.90
CA LEU A 332 -4.28 2.04 -17.17
C LEU A 332 -4.20 3.55 -17.44
N LEU A 333 -5.10 4.06 -18.30
CA LEU A 333 -5.18 5.50 -18.58
C LEU A 333 -5.56 6.30 -17.32
N GLY A 334 -6.52 5.82 -16.54
CA GLY A 334 -6.92 6.47 -15.28
C GLY A 334 -5.78 6.58 -14.27
N SER A 335 -5.03 5.49 -14.06
CA SER A 335 -3.84 5.49 -13.18
C SER A 335 -2.73 6.39 -13.71
N THR A 336 -2.54 6.42 -15.04
CA THR A 336 -1.55 7.29 -15.69
C THR A 336 -1.91 8.77 -15.52
N ILE A 337 -3.19 9.13 -15.73
CA ILE A 337 -3.70 10.49 -15.49
C ILE A 337 -3.49 10.88 -14.03
N CYS A 338 -3.84 9.99 -13.09
CA CYS A 338 -3.63 10.22 -11.66
C CYS A 338 -2.16 10.52 -11.35
N PHE A 339 -1.25 9.65 -11.81
CA PHE A 339 0.20 9.83 -11.61
C PHE A 339 0.71 11.16 -12.17
N LEU A 340 0.37 11.49 -13.41
CA LEU A 340 0.83 12.72 -14.06
C LEU A 340 0.28 13.97 -13.35
N LEU A 341 -0.99 13.95 -12.94
CA LEU A 341 -1.58 15.06 -12.20
C LEU A 341 -0.92 15.24 -10.83
N ILE A 342 -0.66 14.16 -10.10
CA ILE A 342 0.07 14.22 -8.82
C ILE A 342 1.46 14.76 -9.05
N ALA A 343 2.22 14.20 -10.00
CA ALA A 343 3.59 14.63 -10.25
C ALA A 343 3.70 16.12 -10.60
N VAL A 344 2.83 16.60 -11.51
CA VAL A 344 2.83 18.02 -11.90
C VAL A 344 2.35 18.90 -10.75
N ALA A 345 1.26 18.53 -10.07
CA ALA A 345 0.70 19.34 -8.99
C ALA A 345 1.65 19.39 -7.78
N ASP A 346 2.29 18.28 -7.41
CA ASP A 346 3.26 18.24 -6.30
C ASP A 346 4.48 19.12 -6.59
N LEU A 347 5.06 19.03 -7.80
CA LEU A 347 6.21 19.85 -8.18
C LEU A 347 5.93 21.35 -8.13
N VAL A 348 4.68 21.76 -8.38
CA VAL A 348 4.26 23.16 -8.34
C VAL A 348 3.83 23.59 -6.92
N LEU A 349 3.04 22.77 -6.23
CA LEU A 349 2.35 23.15 -5.00
C LEU A 349 3.18 22.90 -3.75
N ILE A 350 4.02 21.86 -3.70
CA ILE A 350 4.84 21.57 -2.51
C ILE A 350 5.82 22.72 -2.23
N PRO A 351 6.58 23.26 -3.20
CA PRO A 351 7.49 24.38 -2.92
C PRO A 351 6.79 25.64 -2.38
N ILE A 352 5.51 25.84 -2.70
CA ILE A 352 4.75 27.05 -2.32
C ILE A 352 3.98 26.84 -1.01
N TYR A 353 3.37 25.67 -0.82
CA TYR A 353 2.41 25.40 0.26
C TYR A 353 2.86 24.28 1.22
N SER A 354 4.09 23.78 1.10
CA SER A 354 4.65 22.71 1.92
C SER A 354 3.74 21.47 1.94
N ILE A 355 3.56 20.83 3.10
CA ILE A 355 2.71 19.64 3.28
C ILE A 355 1.24 19.85 2.88
N ARG A 356 0.75 21.10 2.89
CA ARG A 356 -0.59 21.44 2.38
C ARG A 356 -0.62 21.37 0.86
N GLY A 357 0.49 21.70 0.20
CA GLY A 357 0.64 21.57 -1.26
C GLY A 357 0.47 20.13 -1.71
N ALA A 358 1.15 19.20 -1.06
CA ALA A 358 0.99 17.76 -1.31
C ALA A 358 -0.45 17.28 -1.07
N ALA A 359 -1.10 17.78 -0.02
CA ALA A 359 -2.51 17.48 0.25
C ALA A 359 -3.45 18.00 -0.86
N ILE A 360 -3.23 19.23 -1.35
CA ILE A 360 -4.02 19.82 -2.45
C ILE A 360 -3.80 19.01 -3.74
N ALA A 361 -2.55 18.65 -4.05
CA ALA A 361 -2.21 17.85 -5.22
C ALA A 361 -2.97 16.51 -5.22
N ASN A 362 -2.96 15.79 -4.09
CA ASN A 362 -3.73 14.56 -3.92
C ASN A 362 -5.23 14.79 -4.14
N THR A 363 -5.81 15.83 -3.55
CA THR A 363 -7.24 16.11 -3.74
C THR A 363 -7.60 16.45 -5.19
N LEU A 364 -6.78 17.25 -5.88
CA LEU A 364 -7.00 17.59 -7.29
C LEU A 364 -6.89 16.34 -8.18
N ALA A 365 -5.80 15.58 -8.05
CA ALA A 365 -5.55 14.42 -8.89
C ALA A 365 -6.57 13.31 -8.67
N TYR A 366 -6.94 13.03 -7.41
CA TYR A 366 -7.94 12.02 -7.10
C TYR A 366 -9.32 12.43 -7.60
N SER A 367 -9.72 13.69 -7.40
CA SER A 367 -11.01 14.20 -7.91
C SER A 367 -11.09 14.15 -9.44
N ALA A 368 -10.03 14.58 -10.13
CA ALA A 368 -9.94 14.53 -11.58
C ALA A 368 -9.96 13.09 -12.12
N THR A 369 -9.27 12.18 -11.43
CA THR A 369 -9.28 10.75 -11.76
C THR A 369 -10.68 10.17 -11.58
N THR A 370 -11.38 10.47 -10.48
CA THR A 370 -12.77 10.06 -10.29
C THR A 370 -13.67 10.59 -11.39
N LEU A 371 -13.51 11.85 -11.79
CA LEU A 371 -14.27 12.42 -12.90
C LEU A 371 -14.03 11.65 -14.20
N TYR A 372 -12.77 11.33 -14.53
CA TYR A 372 -12.43 10.51 -15.69
C TYR A 372 -13.14 9.14 -15.65
N PHE A 373 -13.08 8.43 -14.52
CA PHE A 373 -13.72 7.12 -14.38
C PHE A 373 -15.24 7.20 -14.52
N VAL A 374 -15.87 8.23 -13.93
CA VAL A 374 -17.31 8.45 -14.10
C VAL A 374 -17.65 8.74 -15.56
N LEU A 375 -16.90 9.60 -16.25
CA LEU A 375 -17.13 9.92 -17.66
C LEU A 375 -17.01 8.68 -18.56
N GLN A 376 -16.03 7.81 -18.30
CA GLN A 376 -15.92 6.54 -19.04
C GLN A 376 -17.08 5.61 -18.71
N PHE A 377 -17.50 5.54 -17.45
CA PHE A 377 -18.61 4.67 -17.03
C PHE A 377 -19.91 5.08 -17.72
N ARG A 378 -20.14 6.39 -17.92
CA ARG A 378 -21.28 6.94 -18.67
C ARG A 378 -21.29 6.61 -20.17
N LYS A 379 -20.15 6.25 -20.76
CA LYS A 379 -20.13 5.82 -22.17
C LYS A 379 -20.64 4.39 -22.33
N HIS A 380 -20.55 3.59 -21.27
CA HIS A 380 -20.95 2.19 -21.26
C HIS A 380 -22.31 1.97 -20.59
N THR A 381 -22.82 2.97 -19.85
CA THR A 381 -24.07 2.88 -19.09
C THR A 381 -24.90 4.16 -19.23
N SER A 382 -26.22 4.08 -19.10
CA SER A 382 -27.13 5.25 -19.16
C SER A 382 -27.18 6.07 -17.87
N VAL A 383 -26.16 5.95 -17.03
CA VAL A 383 -26.14 6.47 -15.65
C VAL A 383 -25.62 7.90 -15.61
N THR A 384 -26.08 8.72 -14.64
CA THR A 384 -25.57 10.08 -14.43
C THR A 384 -24.69 10.20 -13.18
N PHE A 385 -23.91 11.28 -13.06
CA PHE A 385 -23.09 11.55 -11.86
C PHE A 385 -23.94 11.56 -10.58
N ARG A 386 -25.16 12.10 -10.66
CA ARG A 386 -26.13 12.12 -9.55
C ARG A 386 -26.52 10.72 -9.10
N ASP A 387 -26.65 9.78 -10.03
CA ASP A 387 -26.98 8.40 -9.73
C ASP A 387 -25.84 7.62 -9.06
N ILE A 388 -24.63 8.15 -9.00
CA ILE A 388 -23.50 7.50 -8.31
C ILE A 388 -23.37 7.99 -6.86
N PHE A 389 -23.68 9.27 -6.61
CA PHE A 389 -23.45 9.92 -5.32
C PHE A 389 -24.71 10.15 -4.48
N LEU A 390 -25.90 10.29 -5.08
CA LEU A 390 -27.14 10.58 -4.33
C LEU A 390 -27.86 9.30 -3.91
N TRP A 391 -28.11 9.18 -2.60
CA TRP A 391 -28.85 8.07 -2.00
C TRP A 391 -30.33 8.02 -2.45
N LYS A 392 -30.87 6.82 -2.75
CA LYS A 392 -32.32 6.62 -2.98
C LYS A 392 -32.91 5.69 -1.91
N LYS A 393 -34.13 5.97 -1.41
CA LYS A 393 -34.74 5.28 -0.25
C LYS A 393 -35.02 3.77 -0.44
N ASN A 394 -35.01 3.22 -1.66
CA ASN A 394 -35.46 1.85 -1.97
C ASN A 394 -34.34 0.81 -2.14
N GLU A 395 -33.12 1.03 -1.62
CA GLU A 395 -31.92 0.27 -2.04
C GLU A 395 -31.52 -0.92 -1.13
N ILE A 396 -32.15 -1.09 0.03
CA ILE A 396 -31.80 -2.15 1.00
C ILE A 396 -32.10 -3.56 0.44
N SER A 397 -33.09 -3.70 -0.46
CA SER A 397 -33.48 -4.99 -1.04
C SER A 397 -32.47 -5.52 -2.07
N SER A 398 -31.83 -4.64 -2.85
CA SER A 398 -30.85 -5.01 -3.89
C SER A 398 -29.52 -5.50 -3.32
N ILE A 399 -29.11 -5.01 -2.14
CA ILE A 399 -27.85 -5.41 -1.49
C ILE A 399 -27.98 -6.83 -0.91
N LYS A 400 -29.15 -7.20 -0.38
CA LYS A 400 -29.40 -8.54 0.19
C LYS A 400 -29.25 -9.68 -0.83
N THR A 401 -29.40 -9.39 -2.12
CA THR A 401 -29.29 -10.39 -3.19
C THR A 401 -27.85 -10.70 -3.56
N LEU A 402 -26.87 -9.86 -3.19
CA LEU A 402 -25.45 -10.04 -3.53
C LEU A 402 -24.65 -10.85 -2.52
N PHE A 403 -25.15 -10.95 -1.29
CA PHE A 403 -24.47 -11.61 -0.16
C PHE A 403 -25.14 -12.93 0.24
N ARG A 404 -26.05 -13.45 -0.59
CA ARG A 404 -26.49 -14.85 -0.57
C ARG A 404 -25.68 -15.62 -1.59
#